data_AF-F8PPQ7-F1
#
_entry.id   AF-F8PPQ7-F1
#
_cell.length_a   1.000
_cell.length_b   1.000
_cell.length_c   1.000
_cell.angle_alpha   90.00
_cell.angle_beta   90.00
_cell.angle_gamma   90.00
#
_symmetry.space_group_name_H-M   'P 1'
#
loop_
_entity.id
_entity.type
_entity.pdbx_description
1 polymer ?
#
loop_
_entity_poly.entity_id
_entity_poly.type
_entity_poly.pdbx_seq_one_letter_code
_entity_poly.pdbx_strand_id
1 'polypeptide(L)'
;MEWTKCSNVNVFPNGDGSLLPASTVLPNVIEKSQRSVIIHGLADFILIAEGMRIIIQNMIWNLRVPQFAPVAAFQIMQYLMGFRDTP
;
A
#
# COMPACT_ATOMS: atom_id res chain seq x y z
N MET A 1 32.32 9.42 -14.19
CA MET A 1 31.25 8.63 -13.54
C MET A 1 29.94 9.15 -14.11
N GLU A 2 29.13 8.28 -14.70
CA GLU A 2 27.86 8.63 -15.35
C GLU A 2 26.71 8.26 -14.41
N TRP A 3 25.72 9.15 -14.27
CA TRP A 3 24.54 8.88 -13.45
C TRP A 3 23.57 7.94 -14.19
N THR A 4 22.96 7.01 -13.46
CA THR A 4 21.90 6.12 -13.98
C THR A 4 20.71 6.08 -13.03
N LYS A 5 19.49 5.89 -13.56
CA LYS A 5 18.23 5.85 -12.80
C LYS A 5 18.15 4.65 -11.86
N CYS A 6 18.54 3.48 -12.35
CA CYS A 6 18.54 2.23 -11.61
C CYS A 6 19.92 1.60 -11.70
N SER A 7 20.36 0.95 -10.62
CA SER A 7 21.62 0.19 -10.60
C SER A 7 21.57 -0.99 -11.58
N ASN A 8 22.65 -1.19 -12.34
CA ASN A 8 22.83 -2.36 -13.20
C ASN A 8 23.30 -3.61 -12.43
N VAL A 9 23.65 -3.44 -11.15
CA VAL A 9 23.98 -4.55 -10.25
C VAL A 9 22.86 -4.74 -9.23
N ASN A 10 22.62 -5.99 -8.83
CA ASN A 10 21.61 -6.31 -7.84
C ASN A 10 21.98 -5.70 -6.47
N VAL A 11 21.16 -4.76 -5.98
CA VAL A 11 21.35 -4.09 -4.68
C VAL A 11 20.78 -4.90 -3.51
N PHE A 12 20.03 -5.97 -3.79
CA PHE A 12 19.53 -6.95 -2.83
C PHE A 12 20.02 -8.36 -3.21
N PRO A 13 21.32 -8.65 -3.03
CA PRO A 13 21.92 -9.93 -3.45
C PRO A 13 21.27 -11.16 -2.80
N ASN A 14 20.69 -10.99 -1.62
CA ASN A 14 19.99 -12.03 -0.86
C ASN A 14 18.47 -11.79 -0.78
N GLY A 15 17.92 -10.92 -1.64
CA GLY A 15 16.53 -10.47 -1.56
C GLY A 15 16.29 -9.34 -0.55
N ASP A 16 15.07 -8.81 -0.54
CA ASP A 16 14.62 -7.83 0.45
C ASP A 16 14.10 -8.55 1.70
N GLY A 17 14.79 -8.35 2.84
CA GLY A 17 14.41 -8.91 4.14
C GLY A 17 13.61 -7.94 5.01
N SER A 18 13.21 -6.79 4.46
CA SER A 18 12.47 -5.77 5.20
C SER A 18 11.11 -6.30 5.64
N LEU A 19 10.71 -5.97 6.85
CA LEU A 19 9.35 -6.20 7.31
C LEU A 19 8.37 -5.29 6.58
N LEU A 20 7.10 -5.70 6.53
CA LEU A 20 6.06 -4.90 5.92
C LEU A 20 5.98 -3.51 6.62
N PRO A 21 6.01 -2.40 5.85
CA PRO A 21 5.94 -1.06 6.44
C PRO A 21 4.69 -0.81 7.28
N ALA A 22 3.59 -1.47 6.93
CA ALA A 22 2.31 -1.40 7.62
C ALA A 22 2.32 -1.93 9.06
N SER A 23 3.22 -2.86 9.39
CA SER A 23 3.36 -3.40 10.75
C SER A 23 4.55 -2.79 11.52
N THR A 24 5.30 -1.89 10.89
CA THR A 24 6.53 -1.32 11.47
C THR A 24 6.51 0.21 11.45
N VAL A 25 6.84 0.82 10.31
CA VAL A 25 7.11 2.27 10.23
C VAL A 25 5.86 3.11 9.97
N LEU A 26 4.88 2.60 9.22
CA LEU A 26 3.73 3.39 8.78
C LEU A 26 2.82 3.85 9.93
N PRO A 27 2.49 3.00 10.93
CA PRO A 27 1.75 3.47 12.11
C PRO A 27 2.48 4.61 12.83
N ASN A 28 3.79 4.46 13.05
CA ASN A 28 4.62 5.47 13.71
C ASN A 28 4.63 6.81 12.96
N VAL A 29 4.67 6.79 11.62
CA VAL A 29 4.61 8.01 10.80
C VAL A 29 3.25 8.68 10.94
N ILE A 30 2.15 7.92 10.93
CA ILE A 30 0.79 8.44 11.07
C ILE A 30 0.60 9.08 12.45
N GLU A 31 1.06 8.42 13.52
CA GLU A 31 0.90 8.89 14.90
C GLU A 31 1.70 10.16 15.19
N LYS A 32 2.89 10.31 14.60
CA LYS A 32 3.78 11.44 14.86
C LYS A 32 3.57 12.63 13.92
N SER A 33 2.78 12.45 12.86
CA SER A 33 2.50 13.52 11.90
C SER A 33 1.24 14.29 12.29
N GLN A 34 1.24 15.62 12.09
CA GLN A 34 0.02 16.42 12.21
C GLN A 34 -1.04 16.01 11.16
N ARG A 35 -0.58 15.58 9.99
CA ARG A 35 -1.41 15.07 8.89
C ARG A 35 -0.61 14.12 8.02
N SER A 36 -1.18 12.96 7.72
CA SER A 36 -0.63 12.01 6.75
C SER A 36 -1.60 11.86 5.58
N VAL A 37 -1.07 11.86 4.36
CA VAL A 37 -1.84 11.62 3.14
C VAL A 37 -1.21 10.43 2.43
N ILE A 38 -1.99 9.38 2.20
CA ILE A 38 -1.58 8.20 1.44
C ILE A 38 -2.27 8.28 0.07
N ILE A 39 -1.50 8.20 -1.00
CA ILE A 39 -1.97 8.34 -2.38
C ILE A 39 -1.59 7.08 -3.15
N HIS A 40 -2.52 6.55 -3.94
CA HIS A 40 -2.31 5.39 -4.79
C HIS A 40 -2.85 5.64 -6.19
N GLY A 41 -2.10 5.27 -7.23
CA GLY A 41 -2.59 5.26 -8.62
C GLY A 41 -3.51 4.07 -8.85
N LEU A 42 -4.69 4.28 -9.47
CA LEU A 42 -5.65 3.20 -9.73
C LEU A 42 -5.24 2.29 -10.91
N ALA A 43 -4.34 2.77 -11.77
CA ALA A 43 -3.82 2.02 -12.92
C ALA A 43 -2.43 1.39 -12.65
N ASP A 44 -2.00 1.36 -11.38
CA ASP A 44 -0.84 0.57 -10.98
C ASP A 44 -1.30 -0.86 -10.71
N PHE A 45 -0.79 -1.80 -11.51
CA PHE A 45 -1.09 -3.23 -11.41
C PHE A 45 0.06 -4.03 -10.79
N ILE A 46 1.20 -3.39 -10.49
CA ILE A 46 2.28 -3.99 -9.70
C ILE A 46 1.94 -3.83 -8.22
N LEU A 47 1.53 -2.64 -7.81
CA LEU A 47 0.96 -2.36 -6.50
C LEU A 47 -0.53 -2.04 -6.69
N ILE A 48 -1.42 -2.93 -6.26
CA ILE A 48 -2.85 -2.74 -6.48
C ILE A 48 -3.42 -1.84 -5.37
N ALA A 49 -4.16 -0.79 -5.76
CA ALA A 49 -4.73 0.18 -4.84
C ALA A 49 -5.58 -0.44 -3.71
N GLU A 50 -6.30 -1.52 -4.00
CA GLU A 50 -7.07 -2.23 -2.97
C GLU A 50 -6.25 -3.07 -2.02
N GLY A 51 -5.11 -3.61 -2.47
CA GLY A 51 -4.16 -4.25 -1.58
C GLY A 51 -3.75 -3.26 -0.48
N MET A 52 -3.45 -2.02 -0.88
CA MET A 52 -3.13 -0.96 0.08
C MET A 52 -4.33 -0.61 0.98
N ARG A 53 -5.55 -0.53 0.44
CA ARG A 53 -6.74 -0.21 1.26
C ARG A 53 -7.06 -1.27 2.30
N ILE A 54 -6.93 -2.56 1.96
CA ILE A 54 -7.08 -3.66 2.91
C ILE A 54 -6.00 -3.58 3.99
N ILE A 55 -4.73 -3.36 3.59
CA ILE A 55 -3.62 -3.21 4.53
C ILE A 55 -3.89 -2.08 5.53
N ILE A 56 -4.32 -0.91 5.07
CA ILE A 56 -4.63 0.23 5.95
C ILE A 56 -5.85 -0.08 6.85
N GLN A 57 -6.89 -0.73 6.32
CA GLN A 57 -8.08 -1.11 7.07
C GLN A 57 -7.81 -2.17 8.15
N ASN A 58 -6.72 -2.94 8.03
CA ASN A 58 -6.27 -3.91 9.04
C ASN A 58 -5.19 -3.33 9.97
N MET A 59 -4.62 -2.17 9.64
CA MET A 59 -3.59 -1.52 10.42
C MET A 59 -4.14 -0.92 11.72
N ILE A 60 -3.35 -1.00 12.79
CA ILE A 60 -3.64 -0.33 14.06
C ILE A 60 -2.72 0.88 14.20
N TRP A 61 -3.29 2.05 14.48
CA TRP A 61 -2.56 3.24 14.90
C TRP A 61 -3.38 4.04 15.92
N ASN A 62 -2.72 4.71 16.87
CA ASN A 62 -3.37 5.41 17.98
C ASN A 62 -4.41 4.53 18.71
N LEU A 63 -4.12 3.23 18.86
CA LEU A 63 -5.02 2.22 19.43
C LEU A 63 -6.38 2.11 18.72
N ARG A 64 -6.44 2.50 17.45
CA ARG A 64 -7.65 2.48 16.62
C ARG A 64 -7.37 1.79 15.30
N VAL A 65 -8.41 1.16 14.78
CA VAL A 65 -8.45 0.72 13.38
C VAL A 65 -9.27 1.76 12.62
N PRO A 66 -8.79 2.24 11.46
CA PRO A 66 -9.56 3.15 10.63
C PRO A 66 -10.87 2.49 10.22
N GLN A 67 -11.96 3.23 10.14
CA GLN A 67 -13.20 2.74 9.54
C GLN A 67 -13.42 3.48 8.23
N PHE A 68 -12.94 2.89 7.13
CA PHE A 68 -13.31 3.37 5.81
C PHE A 68 -14.62 2.70 5.39
N ALA A 69 -15.56 3.45 4.81
CA ALA A 69 -16.62 2.83 4.02
C ALA A 69 -15.93 2.19 2.80
N PRO A 70 -15.80 0.86 2.72
CA PRO A 70 -14.85 0.23 1.82
C PRO A 70 -15.45 0.09 0.42
N VAL A 71 -16.16 1.11 -0.08
CA VAL A 71 -16.93 1.06 -1.35
C VAL A 71 -16.04 0.63 -2.50
N ALA A 72 -14.88 1.28 -2.69
CA ALA A 72 -13.99 0.89 -3.78
C ALA A 72 -13.32 -0.51 -3.57
N ALA A 73 -13.28 -1.05 -2.34
CA ALA A 73 -12.68 -2.35 -2.05
C ALA A 73 -13.68 -3.45 -2.36
N PHE A 74 -14.94 -3.18 -2.02
CA PHE A 74 -16.06 -3.96 -2.50
C PHE A 74 -16.11 -3.96 -4.03
N GLN A 75 -15.94 -2.81 -4.68
CA GLN A 75 -15.98 -2.66 -6.13
C GLN A 75 -14.85 -3.39 -6.86
N ILE A 76 -13.61 -3.30 -6.38
CA ILE A 76 -12.51 -4.05 -6.99
C ILE A 76 -12.57 -5.53 -6.63
N MET A 77 -13.04 -5.92 -5.44
CA MET A 77 -13.31 -7.34 -5.18
C MET A 77 -14.41 -7.87 -6.10
N GLN A 78 -15.43 -7.07 -6.41
CA GLN A 78 -16.42 -7.41 -7.45
C GLN A 78 -15.78 -7.52 -8.84
N TYR A 79 -14.85 -6.63 -9.20
CA TYR A 79 -14.09 -6.75 -10.46
C TYR A 79 -13.24 -8.03 -10.49
N LEU A 80 -12.48 -8.32 -9.42
CA LEU A 80 -11.64 -9.52 -9.32
C LEU A 80 -12.45 -10.83 -9.30
N MET A 81 -13.65 -10.82 -8.73
CA MET A 81 -14.58 -11.95 -8.73
C MET A 81 -15.47 -12.02 -9.99
N GLY A 82 -15.29 -11.10 -10.94
CA GLY A 82 -16.06 -11.07 -12.20
C GLY A 82 -17.52 -10.61 -12.04
N PHE A 83 -17.89 -10.01 -10.92
CA PHE A 83 -19.19 -9.39 -10.70
C PHE A 83 -19.29 -7.95 -11.26
N ARG A 84 -18.19 -7.40 -11.79
CA ARG A 84 -18.16 -6.07 -12.41
C ARG A 84 -17.13 -6.01 -13.54
N ASP A 85 -17.46 -5.31 -14.63
CA ASP A 85 -16.59 -5.19 -15.81
C ASP A 85 -15.50 -4.11 -15.68
N THR A 86 -15.66 -3.20 -14.73
CA THR A 86 -14.72 -2.10 -14.46
C THR A 86 -14.46 -1.97 -12.96
N PRO A 87 -13.24 -1.59 -12.55
CA PRO A 87 -12.93 -1.30 -11.15
C PRO A 87 -13.76 -0.14 -10.58
#